data_AF-A0A0R1JBE3-F1
#
_entry.id   AF-A0A0R1JBE3-F1
#
_cell.length_a   1.000
_cell.length_b   1.000
_cell.length_c   1.000
_cell.angle_alpha   90.00
_cell.angle_beta   90.00
_cell.angle_gamma   90.00
#
_symmetry.space_group_name_H-M   'P 1'
#
loop_
_entity.id
_entity.type
_entity.pdbx_description
1 polymer ?
#
loop_
_entity_poly.entity_id
_entity_poly.type
_entity_poly.pdbx_seq_one_letter_code
_entity_poly.pdbx_strand_id
1 'polypeptide(L)'
;MSTGYLYTILPTLKKLYPDDKDLIEMMKMHNQFFNTNAYVGGFIVGMDMAIEEKEGTKAKDTVAGLKTGLMGPFAGVGDTIVGVILPTIFGSIGAYMGLKGNPIGAIIWLLVNFAVLFLRFTLLPLGYSQGEKLIYAAGDKLNRITDAAILLGVTVVGALIPTVVSAKVPLVFQSGKVTLKAQSVLNQIMPSLIPVLLVALCYWLLGKKKMNSTRLIVCVLIGGIILGGFGVLSK
;
A
#
# COMPACT_ATOMS: atom_id res chain seq x y z
N MET A 1 7.63 -9.62 7.74
CA MET A 1 8.20 -10.60 6.79
C MET A 1 9.73 -10.67 6.85
N SER A 2 10.32 -10.55 8.04
CA SER A 2 11.79 -10.42 8.16
C SER A 2 12.55 -11.68 7.70
N THR A 3 12.14 -12.85 8.19
CA THR A 3 12.78 -14.13 7.83
C THR A 3 12.58 -14.50 6.36
N GLY A 4 11.42 -14.17 5.77
CA GLY A 4 11.18 -14.39 4.34
C GLY A 4 12.04 -13.50 3.44
N TYR A 5 12.29 -12.27 3.89
CA TYR A 5 13.25 -11.37 3.22
C TYR A 5 14.66 -11.93 3.26
N LEU A 6 15.12 -12.33 4.45
CA LEU A 6 16.43 -12.95 4.63
C LEU A 6 16.58 -14.18 3.73
N TYR A 7 15.59 -15.06 3.68
CA TYR A 7 15.61 -16.24 2.81
C TYR A 7 15.74 -15.89 1.33
N THR A 8 15.12 -14.79 0.90
CA THR A 8 15.17 -14.34 -0.51
C THR A 8 16.57 -13.84 -0.89
N ILE A 9 17.25 -13.11 0.00
CA ILE A 9 18.58 -12.53 -0.27
C ILE A 9 19.74 -13.47 0.11
N LEU A 10 19.49 -14.50 0.92
CA LEU A 10 20.50 -15.44 1.40
C LEU A 10 21.39 -16.06 0.30
N PRO A 11 20.88 -16.47 -0.89
CA PRO A 11 21.74 -16.98 -1.95
C PRO A 11 22.76 -15.94 -2.44
N THR A 12 22.38 -14.66 -2.45
CA THR A 12 23.26 -13.55 -2.81
C THR A 12 24.29 -13.30 -1.71
N LEU A 13 23.86 -13.25 -0.45
CA LEU A 13 24.75 -13.08 0.71
C LEU A 13 25.83 -14.16 0.76
N LYS A 14 25.46 -15.43 0.55
CA LYS A 14 26.42 -16.55 0.54
C LYS A 14 27.46 -16.47 -0.57
N LYS A 15 27.16 -15.77 -1.68
CA LYS A 15 28.11 -15.55 -2.78
C LYS A 15 29.02 -14.35 -2.51
N LEU A 16 28.48 -13.30 -1.89
CA LEU A 16 29.19 -12.06 -1.60
C LEU A 16 30.13 -12.16 -0.39
N TYR A 17 29.73 -12.93 0.64
CA TYR A 17 30.46 -13.05 1.91
C TYR A 17 30.94 -14.49 2.13
N PRO A 18 32.15 -14.83 1.66
CA PRO A 18 32.76 -16.14 1.91
C PRO A 18 33.28 -16.32 3.35
N ASP A 19 33.46 -15.23 4.12
CA ASP A 19 33.77 -15.28 5.56
C ASP A 19 32.48 -15.38 6.39
N ASP A 20 32.44 -16.37 7.29
CA ASP A 20 31.29 -16.64 8.17
C ASP A 20 30.96 -15.45 9.10
N LYS A 21 31.95 -14.65 9.52
CA LYS A 21 31.70 -13.52 10.43
C LYS A 21 30.91 -12.41 9.73
N ASP A 22 31.35 -12.03 8.53
CA ASP A 22 30.70 -11.00 7.73
C ASP A 22 29.32 -11.46 7.26
N LEU A 23 29.20 -12.73 6.89
CA LEU A 23 27.92 -13.34 6.53
C LEU A 23 26.92 -13.28 7.69
N ILE A 24 27.32 -13.68 8.90
CA ILE A 24 26.44 -13.65 10.09
C ILE A 24 26.02 -12.21 10.42
N GLU A 25 26.94 -11.25 10.30
CA GLU A 25 26.64 -9.84 10.54
C GLU A 25 25.59 -9.29 9.57
N MET A 26 25.77 -9.53 8.26
CA MET A 26 24.83 -9.08 7.24
C MET A 26 23.49 -9.83 7.33
N MET A 27 23.50 -11.12 7.68
CA MET A 27 22.26 -11.88 7.93
C MET A 27 21.47 -11.30 9.11
N LYS A 28 22.12 -10.87 10.19
CA LYS A 28 21.46 -10.20 11.32
C LYS A 28 20.84 -8.87 10.90
N MET A 29 21.56 -8.07 10.10
CA MET A 29 21.03 -6.82 9.55
C MET A 29 19.82 -7.10 8.66
N HIS A 30 19.88 -8.09 7.77
CA HIS A 30 18.75 -8.44 6.91
C HIS A 30 17.54 -9.00 7.65
N ASN A 31 17.76 -9.60 8.81
CA ASN A 31 16.72 -10.05 9.74
C ASN A 31 16.14 -8.92 10.62
N GLN A 32 16.39 -7.65 10.28
CA GLN A 32 15.67 -6.53 10.88
C GLN A 32 14.18 -6.53 10.47
N PHE A 33 13.36 -5.77 11.19
CA PHE A 33 11.95 -5.64 10.87
C PHE A 33 11.77 -5.12 9.44
N PHE A 34 11.04 -5.89 8.64
CA PHE A 34 10.69 -5.51 7.28
C PHE A 34 9.26 -5.96 7.02
N ASN A 35 8.42 -4.97 6.75
CA ASN A 35 7.02 -5.18 6.45
C ASN A 35 6.60 -4.26 5.30
N THR A 36 6.60 -4.83 4.10
CA THR A 36 6.11 -4.18 2.88
C THR A 36 5.20 -5.13 2.14
N ASN A 37 4.59 -4.71 1.04
CA ASN A 37 3.76 -5.62 0.27
C ASN A 37 4.63 -6.62 -0.52
N ALA A 38 4.26 -7.91 -0.50
CA ALA A 38 5.07 -8.99 -1.06
C ALA A 38 5.26 -8.90 -2.60
N TYR A 39 4.37 -8.20 -3.31
CA TYR A 39 4.46 -8.02 -4.76
C TYR A 39 5.46 -6.94 -5.15
N VAL A 40 5.63 -5.91 -4.32
CA VAL A 40 6.51 -4.76 -4.60
C VAL A 40 7.85 -4.84 -3.87
N GLY A 41 7.95 -5.65 -2.81
CA GLY A 41 9.17 -5.80 -2.01
C GLY A 41 10.39 -6.29 -2.78
N GLY A 42 10.19 -6.94 -3.93
CA GLY A 42 11.28 -7.36 -4.83
C GLY A 42 12.13 -6.20 -5.35
N PHE A 43 11.56 -5.00 -5.46
CA PHE A 43 12.29 -3.80 -5.85
C PHE A 43 13.34 -3.41 -4.80
N ILE A 44 12.98 -3.45 -3.52
CA ILE A 44 13.88 -3.15 -2.39
C ILE A 44 14.98 -4.21 -2.30
N VAL A 45 14.62 -5.50 -2.46
CA VAL A 45 15.60 -6.60 -2.53
C VAL A 45 16.62 -6.38 -3.63
N GLY A 46 16.17 -5.99 -4.84
CA GLY A 46 17.07 -5.71 -5.95
C GLY A 46 18.04 -4.58 -5.65
N MET A 47 17.58 -3.48 -5.04
CA MET A 47 18.44 -2.37 -4.66
C MET A 47 19.47 -2.76 -3.59
N ASP A 48 19.05 -3.48 -2.55
CA ASP A 48 19.96 -3.98 -1.53
C ASP A 48 21.06 -4.86 -2.13
N MET A 49 20.68 -5.78 -3.05
CA MET A 49 21.64 -6.64 -3.75
C MET A 49 22.69 -5.84 -4.53
N ALA A 50 22.27 -4.82 -5.28
CA ALA A 50 23.19 -4.00 -6.06
C ALA A 50 24.18 -3.22 -5.18
N ILE A 51 23.69 -2.63 -4.08
CA ILE A 51 24.52 -1.83 -3.16
C ILE A 51 25.52 -2.75 -2.44
N GLU A 52 25.07 -3.90 -1.96
CA GLU A 52 25.95 -4.87 -1.28
C GLU A 52 26.99 -5.50 -2.21
N GLU A 53 26.66 -5.70 -3.49
CA GLU A 53 27.61 -6.25 -4.45
C GLU A 53 28.81 -5.32 -4.71
N LYS A 54 28.66 -4.00 -4.52
CA LYS A 54 29.75 -3.04 -4.69
C LYS A 54 30.45 -2.64 -3.40
N GLU A 55 29.69 -2.39 -2.33
CA GLU A 55 30.24 -1.86 -1.08
C GLU A 55 30.53 -2.94 -0.02
N GLY A 56 30.03 -4.17 -0.22
CA GLY A 56 30.18 -5.26 0.73
C GLY A 56 29.66 -4.87 2.11
N THR A 57 30.40 -5.22 3.16
CA THR A 57 30.00 -5.01 4.57
C THR A 57 29.86 -3.52 4.93
N LYS A 58 30.45 -2.60 4.14
CA LYS A 58 30.31 -1.15 4.34
C LYS A 58 28.92 -0.64 3.97
N ALA A 59 28.19 -1.38 3.13
CA ALA A 59 26.82 -1.06 2.72
C ALA A 59 25.81 -1.13 3.87
N LYS A 60 26.16 -1.75 4.99
CA LYS A 60 25.24 -2.14 6.07
C LYS A 60 24.30 -1.02 6.51
N ASP A 61 24.83 0.17 6.79
CA ASP A 61 24.04 1.30 7.27
C ASP A 61 23.18 1.90 6.15
N THR A 62 23.71 1.96 4.93
CA THR A 62 22.99 2.40 3.73
C THR A 62 21.79 1.48 3.45
N VAL A 63 22.01 0.17 3.46
CA VAL A 63 20.97 -0.85 3.23
C VAL A 63 19.92 -0.81 4.34
N ALA A 64 20.32 -0.71 5.61
CA ALA A 64 19.38 -0.60 6.71
C ALA A 64 18.52 0.68 6.62
N GLY A 65 19.15 1.82 6.30
CA GLY A 65 18.44 3.09 6.09
C GLY A 65 17.46 3.03 4.92
N LEU A 66 17.89 2.49 3.79
CA LEU A 66 17.07 2.35 2.59
C LEU A 66 15.89 1.39 2.81
N LYS A 67 16.13 0.25 3.48
CA LYS A 67 15.10 -0.72 3.83
C LYS A 67 14.03 -0.12 4.74
N THR A 68 14.46 0.58 5.80
CA THR A 68 13.54 1.20 6.76
C THR A 68 12.80 2.40 6.17
N GLY A 69 13.45 3.20 5.34
CA GLY A 69 12.85 4.35 4.66
C GLY A 69 11.81 3.94 3.62
N LEU A 70 12.05 2.85 2.88
CA LEU A 70 11.19 2.44 1.77
C LEU A 70 10.11 1.43 2.15
N MET A 71 10.29 0.66 3.23
CA MET A 71 9.31 -0.39 3.60
C MET A 71 7.90 0.19 3.78
N GLY A 72 7.76 1.35 4.44
CA GLY A 72 6.48 1.96 4.76
C GLY A 72 5.73 2.49 3.53
N PRO A 73 6.34 3.36 2.71
CA PRO A 73 5.68 3.87 1.51
C PRO A 73 5.36 2.76 0.51
N PHE A 74 6.28 1.83 0.26
CA PHE A 74 6.00 0.69 -0.63
C PHE A 74 4.95 -0.26 -0.05
N ALA A 75 4.83 -0.39 1.28
CA ALA A 75 3.74 -1.13 1.90
C ALA A 75 2.40 -0.50 1.52
N GLY A 76 2.26 0.81 1.78
CA GLY A 76 1.02 1.54 1.50
C GLY A 76 0.63 1.49 0.03
N VAL A 77 1.59 1.72 -0.88
CA VAL A 77 1.34 1.68 -2.33
C VAL A 77 0.98 0.27 -2.81
N GLY A 78 1.75 -0.74 -2.41
CA GLY A 78 1.52 -2.11 -2.85
C GLY A 78 0.22 -2.69 -2.30
N ASP A 79 -0.09 -2.45 -1.03
CA ASP A 79 -1.35 -2.88 -0.40
C ASP A 79 -2.55 -2.20 -1.06
N THR A 80 -2.41 -0.91 -1.39
CA THR A 80 -3.43 -0.16 -2.12
C THR A 80 -3.69 -0.73 -3.50
N ILE A 81 -2.67 -0.79 -4.35
CA ILE A 81 -2.84 -1.09 -5.76
C ILE A 81 -3.16 -2.58 -5.93
N VAL A 82 -2.32 -3.44 -5.38
CA VAL A 82 -2.39 -4.89 -5.60
C VAL A 82 -3.32 -5.56 -4.59
N GLY A 83 -3.36 -5.08 -3.35
CA GLY A 83 -4.20 -5.65 -2.30
C GLY A 83 -5.66 -5.22 -2.36
N VAL A 84 -5.96 -3.99 -2.80
CA VAL A 84 -7.32 -3.42 -2.77
C VAL A 84 -7.86 -3.12 -4.15
N ILE A 85 -7.22 -2.24 -4.92
CA ILE A 85 -7.79 -1.72 -6.18
C ILE A 85 -7.97 -2.83 -7.22
N LEU A 86 -6.91 -3.60 -7.49
CA LEU A 86 -6.97 -4.68 -8.49
C LEU A 86 -8.04 -5.73 -8.13
N PRO A 87 -8.08 -6.31 -6.91
CA PRO A 87 -9.14 -7.22 -6.52
C PRO A 87 -10.53 -6.60 -6.54
N THR A 88 -10.68 -5.35 -6.12
CA THR A 88 -11.99 -4.70 -6.07
C THR A 88 -12.56 -4.49 -7.47
N ILE A 89 -11.77 -4.00 -8.43
CA ILE A 89 -12.24 -3.75 -9.79
C ILE A 89 -12.45 -5.06 -10.54
N PHE A 90 -11.39 -5.85 -10.70
CA PHE A 90 -11.42 -7.03 -11.55
C PHE A 90 -12.18 -8.19 -10.90
N GLY A 91 -12.14 -8.30 -9.57
CA GLY A 91 -12.97 -9.25 -8.83
C GLY A 91 -14.46 -8.90 -8.91
N SER A 92 -14.83 -7.61 -8.84
CA SER A 92 -16.24 -7.20 -9.03
C SER A 92 -16.71 -7.50 -10.45
N ILE A 93 -15.90 -7.21 -11.47
CA ILE A 93 -16.23 -7.56 -12.87
C ILE A 93 -16.39 -9.08 -13.01
N GLY A 94 -15.42 -9.85 -12.48
CA GLY A 94 -15.45 -11.31 -12.50
C GLY A 94 -16.72 -11.87 -11.87
N ALA A 95 -17.09 -11.37 -10.69
CA ALA A 95 -18.30 -11.77 -9.97
C ALA A 95 -19.57 -11.41 -10.75
N TYR A 96 -19.70 -10.18 -11.28
CA TYR A 96 -20.86 -9.76 -12.07
C TYR A 96 -21.05 -10.59 -13.34
N MET A 97 -19.95 -10.94 -14.02
CA MET A 97 -20.01 -11.78 -15.22
C MET A 97 -20.32 -13.25 -14.86
N GLY A 98 -19.80 -13.73 -13.72
CA GLY A 98 -20.12 -15.05 -13.19
C GLY A 98 -21.61 -15.22 -12.85
N LEU A 99 -22.23 -14.20 -12.26
CA LEU A 99 -23.68 -14.19 -12.00
C LEU A 99 -24.51 -14.29 -13.30
N LYS A 100 -23.97 -13.81 -14.42
CA LYS A 100 -24.60 -13.92 -15.75
C LYS A 100 -24.24 -15.22 -16.48
N GLY A 101 -23.56 -16.17 -15.82
CA GLY A 101 -23.11 -17.42 -16.41
C GLY A 101 -21.97 -17.30 -17.41
N ASN A 102 -21.27 -16.16 -17.46
CA ASN A 102 -20.21 -15.91 -18.44
C ASN A 102 -18.81 -16.19 -17.85
N PRO A 103 -18.04 -17.16 -18.39
CA PRO A 103 -16.72 -17.53 -17.87
C PRO A 103 -15.63 -16.49 -18.15
N ILE A 104 -15.87 -15.51 -19.02
CA ILE A 104 -14.90 -14.45 -19.36
C ILE A 104 -14.44 -13.69 -18.11
N GLY A 105 -15.32 -13.52 -17.11
CA GLY A 105 -14.96 -12.88 -15.85
C GLY A 105 -13.81 -13.59 -15.11
N ALA A 106 -13.81 -14.92 -15.10
CA ALA A 106 -12.74 -15.72 -14.49
C ALA A 106 -11.43 -15.63 -15.29
N ILE A 107 -11.52 -15.58 -16.62
CA ILE A 107 -10.35 -15.44 -17.51
C ILE A 107 -9.69 -14.07 -17.28
N ILE A 108 -10.47 -12.99 -17.19
CA ILE A 108 -9.95 -11.65 -16.90
C ILE A 108 -9.20 -11.65 -15.55
N TRP A 109 -9.80 -12.25 -14.52
CA TRP A 109 -9.16 -12.36 -13.21
C TRP A 109 -7.82 -13.10 -13.27
N LEU A 110 -7.78 -14.19 -14.03
CA LEU A 110 -6.58 -15.01 -14.22
C LEU A 110 -5.47 -14.21 -14.95
N LEU A 111 -5.83 -13.48 -16.01
CA LEU A 111 -4.90 -12.61 -16.74
C LEU A 111 -4.32 -11.50 -15.86
N VAL A 112 -5.13 -10.88 -15.00
CA VAL A 112 -4.66 -9.85 -14.05
C VAL A 112 -3.65 -10.44 -13.06
N ASN A 113 -3.89 -11.65 -12.55
CA ASN A 113 -2.94 -12.32 -11.68
C ASN A 113 -1.61 -12.65 -12.39
N PHE A 114 -1.66 -13.07 -13.66
CA PHE A 114 -0.45 -13.24 -14.45
C PHE A 114 0.29 -11.92 -14.69
N ALA A 115 -0.42 -10.83 -14.95
CA ALA A 115 0.18 -9.50 -15.10
C ALA A 115 0.87 -9.04 -13.81
N VAL A 116 0.23 -9.25 -12.66
CA VAL A 116 0.83 -8.96 -11.34
C VAL A 116 2.08 -9.83 -11.10
N LEU A 117 2.03 -11.11 -11.47
CA LEU A 117 3.18 -12.00 -11.37
C LEU A 117 4.33 -11.53 -12.27
N PHE A 118 4.05 -11.14 -13.50
CA PHE A 118 5.05 -10.59 -14.43
C PHE A 118 5.67 -9.29 -13.91
N LEU A 119 4.85 -8.40 -13.36
CA LEU A 119 5.31 -7.17 -12.73
C LEU A 119 6.24 -7.46 -11.54
N ARG A 120 5.92 -8.48 -10.73
CA ARG A 120 6.77 -8.93 -9.63
C ARG A 120 8.16 -9.38 -10.10
N PHE A 121 8.25 -10.12 -11.21
CA PHE A 121 9.53 -10.56 -11.76
C PHE A 121 10.35 -9.43 -12.37
N THR A 122 9.71 -8.42 -12.94
CA THR A 122 10.40 -7.25 -13.53
C THR A 122 10.84 -6.23 -12.48
N LEU A 123 10.18 -6.16 -11.33
CA LEU A 123 10.54 -5.24 -10.25
C LEU A 123 11.92 -5.51 -9.63
N LEU A 124 12.36 -6.76 -9.56
CA LEU A 124 13.67 -7.11 -9.00
C LEU A 124 14.85 -6.61 -9.86
N PRO A 125 14.94 -6.90 -11.17
CA PRO A 125 16.02 -6.36 -12.02
C PRO A 125 15.92 -4.84 -12.18
N LEU A 126 14.71 -4.27 -12.17
CA LEU A 126 14.54 -2.81 -12.11
C LEU A 126 15.11 -2.23 -10.82
N GLY A 127 14.81 -2.86 -9.67
CA GLY A 127 15.39 -2.49 -8.38
C GLY A 127 16.91 -2.55 -8.42
N TYR A 128 17.47 -3.65 -8.91
CA TYR A 128 18.93 -3.80 -9.05
C TYR A 128 19.56 -2.69 -9.88
N SER A 129 19.02 -2.39 -11.08
CA SER A 129 19.53 -1.31 -11.93
C SER A 129 19.43 0.07 -11.29
N GLN A 130 18.40 0.33 -10.47
CA GLN A 130 18.29 1.60 -9.74
C GLN A 130 19.21 1.64 -8.53
N GLY A 131 19.43 0.51 -7.85
CA GLY A 131 20.40 0.36 -6.78
C GLY A 131 21.82 0.68 -7.25
N GLU A 132 22.22 0.19 -8.42
CA GLU A 132 23.54 0.50 -9.01
C GLU A 132 23.77 2.00 -9.17
N LYS A 133 22.74 2.76 -9.58
CA LYS A 133 22.84 4.22 -9.74
C LYS A 133 22.95 4.95 -8.39
N LEU A 134 22.53 4.30 -7.30
CA LEU A 134 22.56 4.86 -5.96
C LEU A 134 23.90 4.68 -5.25
N ILE A 135 24.74 3.76 -5.71
CA ILE A 135 26.05 3.47 -5.11
C ILE A 135 26.99 4.70 -5.20
N TYR A 136 26.85 5.51 -6.24
CA TYR A 136 27.62 6.74 -6.43
C TYR A 136 26.90 8.00 -5.94
N ALA A 137 25.78 7.81 -5.23
CA ALA A 137 24.90 8.89 -4.84
C ALA A 137 25.21 9.32 -3.40
N ALA A 138 25.62 10.57 -3.22
CA ALA A 138 25.73 11.16 -1.88
C ALA A 138 24.41 11.06 -1.10
N GLY A 139 24.45 11.06 0.23
CA GLY A 139 23.30 10.85 1.12
C GLY A 139 22.03 11.65 0.77
N ASP A 140 22.18 12.85 0.20
CA ASP A 140 21.07 13.68 -0.31
C ASP A 140 20.20 12.98 -1.37
N LYS A 141 20.78 12.14 -2.24
CA LYS A 141 20.01 11.40 -3.25
C LYS A 141 19.22 10.25 -2.63
N LEU A 142 19.75 9.59 -1.59
CA LEU A 142 19.03 8.55 -0.85
C LEU A 142 17.83 9.14 -0.10
N ASN A 143 18.01 10.31 0.51
CA ASN A 143 16.92 11.07 1.13
C ASN A 143 15.84 11.43 0.10
N ARG A 144 16.23 11.96 -1.07
CA ARG A 144 15.28 12.30 -2.16
C ARG A 144 14.46 11.11 -2.65
N ILE A 145 15.05 9.91 -2.73
CA ILE A 145 14.29 8.71 -3.12
C ILE A 145 13.30 8.31 -2.05
N THR A 146 13.70 8.39 -0.78
CA THR A 146 12.83 8.11 0.35
C THR A 146 11.67 9.11 0.39
N ASP A 147 11.95 10.41 0.21
CA ASP A 147 10.96 11.47 0.14
C ASP A 147 10.00 11.28 -1.05
N ALA A 148 10.52 10.91 -2.22
CA ALA A 148 9.71 10.62 -3.40
C ALA A 148 8.80 9.40 -3.16
N ALA A 149 9.31 8.36 -2.50
CA ALA A 149 8.51 7.19 -2.13
C ALA A 149 7.41 7.57 -1.13
N ILE A 150 7.73 8.36 -0.10
CA ILE A 150 6.75 8.87 0.87
C ILE A 150 5.67 9.68 0.17
N LEU A 151 6.05 10.61 -0.73
CA LEU A 151 5.11 11.42 -1.50
C LEU A 151 4.18 10.55 -2.36
N LEU A 152 4.74 9.55 -3.06
CA LEU A 152 3.97 8.57 -3.83
C LEU A 152 2.97 7.83 -2.92
N GLY A 153 3.42 7.32 -1.77
CA GLY A 153 2.60 6.59 -0.81
C GLY A 153 1.45 7.41 -0.25
N VAL A 154 1.72 8.63 0.24
CA VAL A 154 0.68 9.52 0.77
C VAL A 154 -0.33 9.91 -0.30
N THR A 155 0.13 10.17 -1.53
CA THR A 155 -0.76 10.52 -2.66
C THR A 155 -1.69 9.37 -3.01
N VAL A 156 -1.16 8.14 -3.10
CA VAL A 156 -1.92 6.93 -3.43
C VAL A 156 -2.95 6.62 -2.33
N VAL A 157 -2.57 6.72 -1.05
CA VAL A 157 -3.49 6.55 0.08
C VAL A 157 -4.58 7.63 0.08
N GLY A 158 -4.24 8.89 -0.23
CA GLY A 158 -5.21 9.97 -0.35
C GLY A 158 -6.23 9.74 -1.46
N ALA A 159 -5.79 9.29 -2.64
CA ALA A 159 -6.65 8.98 -3.78
C ALA A 159 -7.57 7.76 -3.52
N LEU A 160 -7.17 6.85 -2.63
CA LEU A 160 -7.99 5.69 -2.28
C LEU A 160 -9.27 6.04 -1.56
N ILE A 161 -9.21 6.99 -0.61
CA ILE A 161 -10.34 7.32 0.26
C ILE A 161 -11.65 7.53 -0.53
N PRO A 162 -11.70 8.42 -1.54
CA PRO A 162 -12.92 8.61 -2.33
C PRO A 162 -13.24 7.43 -3.26
N THR A 163 -12.24 6.63 -3.64
CA THR A 163 -12.38 5.53 -4.58
C THR A 163 -13.01 4.30 -3.95
N VAL A 164 -12.67 3.99 -2.69
CA VAL A 164 -13.14 2.76 -2.01
C VAL A 164 -14.25 3.01 -1.00
N VAL A 165 -14.35 4.21 -0.43
CA VAL A 165 -15.37 4.56 0.57
C VAL A 165 -16.54 5.25 -0.11
N SER A 166 -17.60 4.49 -0.40
CA SER A 166 -18.90 5.04 -0.82
C SER A 166 -19.78 5.29 0.39
N ALA A 167 -19.72 6.51 0.93
CA ALA A 167 -20.63 7.00 1.97
C ALA A 167 -21.32 8.28 1.47
N LYS A 168 -22.65 8.23 1.30
CA LYS A 168 -23.45 9.38 0.87
C LYS A 168 -24.42 9.76 1.98
N VAL A 169 -24.68 11.06 2.13
CA VAL A 169 -25.68 11.56 3.08
C VAL A 169 -26.95 11.89 2.28
N PRO A 170 -28.01 11.08 2.37
CA PRO A 170 -29.25 11.28 1.62
C PRO A 170 -30.16 12.32 2.32
N LEU A 171 -29.60 13.36 2.95
CA LEU A 171 -30.40 14.46 3.50
C LEU A 171 -30.97 15.30 2.36
N VAL A 172 -32.21 14.96 1.99
CA VAL A 172 -33.03 15.75 1.07
C VAL A 172 -33.76 16.82 1.89
N PHE A 173 -33.25 18.05 1.89
CA PHE A 173 -34.00 19.18 2.42
C PHE A 173 -35.05 19.58 1.38
N GLN A 174 -36.32 19.30 1.66
CA GLN A 174 -37.43 19.83 0.88
C GLN A 174 -37.86 21.18 1.46
N SER A 175 -37.82 22.23 0.64
CA SER A 175 -38.50 23.49 0.91
C SER A 175 -39.27 23.90 -0.36
N GLY A 176 -40.59 23.67 -0.35
CA GLY A 176 -41.47 23.92 -1.51
C GLY A 176 -41.17 23.03 -2.74
N LYS A 177 -41.22 23.60 -3.96
CA LYS A 177 -40.99 22.91 -5.25
C LYS A 177 -39.51 22.66 -5.61
N VAL A 178 -38.56 23.03 -4.75
CA VAL A 178 -37.13 22.88 -5.02
C VAL A 178 -36.52 21.89 -4.04
N THR A 179 -36.18 20.70 -4.54
CA THR A 179 -35.45 19.67 -3.79
C THR A 179 -33.96 20.05 -3.76
N LEU A 180 -33.52 20.76 -2.72
CA LEU A 180 -32.10 20.99 -2.48
C LEU A 180 -31.52 19.77 -1.75
N LYS A 181 -30.85 18.90 -2.51
CA LYS A 181 -30.07 17.80 -1.94
C LYS A 181 -28.86 18.43 -1.25
N ALA A 182 -28.73 18.34 0.08
CA ALA A 182 -27.56 18.89 0.79
C ALA A 182 -26.24 18.35 0.22
N GLN A 183 -26.28 17.13 -0.33
CA GLN A 183 -25.18 16.50 -1.07
C GLN A 183 -24.73 17.29 -2.32
N SER A 184 -25.60 18.00 -3.05
CA SER A 184 -25.19 18.75 -4.25
C SER A 184 -24.40 20.02 -3.91
N VAL A 185 -24.72 20.67 -2.79
CA VAL A 185 -23.97 21.83 -2.28
C VAL A 185 -22.61 21.39 -1.72
N LEU A 186 -22.59 20.28 -0.96
CA LEU A 186 -21.33 19.70 -0.46
C LEU A 186 -20.43 19.21 -1.60
N ASN A 187 -21.01 18.58 -2.63
CA ASN A 187 -20.25 18.11 -3.79
C ASN A 187 -19.69 19.26 -4.65
N GLN A 188 -20.29 20.46 -4.62
CA GLN A 188 -19.72 21.66 -5.27
C GLN A 188 -18.47 22.19 -4.57
N ILE A 189 -18.36 22.00 -3.25
CA ILE A 189 -17.16 22.36 -2.48
C ILE A 189 -16.10 21.26 -2.61
N MET A 190 -16.48 20.00 -2.34
CA MET A 190 -15.61 18.84 -2.52
C MET A 190 -16.43 17.54 -2.70
N PRO A 191 -16.34 16.84 -3.86
CA PRO A 191 -17.17 15.67 -4.21
C PRO A 191 -17.13 14.46 -3.24
N SER A 192 -16.16 14.41 -2.33
CA SER A 192 -15.99 13.29 -1.39
C SER A 192 -15.64 13.74 0.03
N LEU A 193 -16.20 14.87 0.47
CA LEU A 193 -15.98 15.40 1.82
C LEU A 193 -16.38 14.43 2.93
N ILE A 194 -17.52 13.74 2.79
CA ILE A 194 -18.02 12.79 3.80
C ILE A 194 -17.08 11.58 3.97
N PRO A 195 -16.68 10.87 2.89
CA PRO A 195 -15.64 9.84 2.97
C PRO A 195 -14.35 10.30 3.66
N VAL A 196 -13.85 11.50 3.31
CA VAL A 196 -12.63 12.06 3.89
C VAL A 196 -12.79 12.35 5.38
N LEU A 197 -13.91 12.94 5.79
CA LEU A 197 -14.20 13.21 7.21
C LEU A 197 -14.34 11.92 8.02
N LEU A 198 -14.97 10.89 7.46
CA LEU A 198 -15.09 9.58 8.12
C LEU A 198 -13.72 8.93 8.32
N VAL A 199 -12.85 8.97 7.31
CA VAL A 199 -11.48 8.44 7.43
C VAL A 199 -10.66 9.26 8.42
N ALA A 200 -10.78 10.60 8.40
CA ALA A 200 -10.11 11.47 9.36
C ALA A 200 -10.58 11.20 10.81
N LEU A 201 -11.88 10.97 11.02
CA LEU A 201 -12.45 10.60 12.32
C LEU A 201 -11.95 9.22 12.77
N CYS A 202 -11.88 8.25 11.87
CA CYS A 202 -11.31 6.93 12.15
C CYS A 202 -9.83 7.01 12.53
N TYR A 203 -9.05 7.79 11.79
CA TYR A 203 -7.64 8.04 12.07
C TYR A 203 -7.44 8.69 13.45
N TRP A 204 -8.25 9.70 13.78
CA TRP A 204 -8.24 10.34 15.09
C TRP A 204 -8.64 9.39 16.22
N LEU A 205 -9.65 8.53 16.01
CA LEU A 205 -10.06 7.52 16.99
C LEU A 205 -8.96 6.49 17.26
N LEU A 206 -8.20 6.08 16.25
CA LEU A 206 -7.06 5.17 16.40
C LEU A 206 -5.90 5.77 17.21
N GLY A 207 -5.76 7.10 17.20
CA GLY A 207 -4.78 7.80 18.05
C GLY A 207 -5.08 7.70 19.56
N LYS A 208 -6.26 7.23 19.97
CA LYS A 208 -6.62 7.09 21.39
C LYS A 208 -6.09 5.77 21.97
N LYS A 209 -5.38 5.85 23.10
CA LYS A 209 -4.73 4.72 23.81
C LYS A 209 -5.58 3.46 24.07
N LYS A 210 -6.92 3.54 24.02
CA LYS A 210 -7.82 2.38 24.24
C LYS A 210 -8.46 1.84 22.95
N MET A 211 -8.18 2.44 21.79
CA MET A 211 -8.74 2.03 20.51
C MET A 211 -7.77 1.07 19.81
N ASN A 212 -8.28 -0.06 19.35
CA ASN A 212 -7.57 -0.96 18.45
C ASN A 212 -8.37 -1.12 17.16
N SER A 213 -7.76 -1.67 16.11
CA SER A 213 -8.40 -1.79 14.79
C SER A 213 -9.73 -2.55 14.86
N THR A 214 -9.81 -3.60 15.69
CA THR A 214 -11.05 -4.39 15.87
C THR A 214 -12.18 -3.57 16.49
N ARG A 215 -11.91 -2.82 17.58
CA ARG A 215 -12.90 -1.95 18.23
C ARG A 215 -13.36 -0.84 17.30
N LEU A 216 -12.45 -0.28 16.50
CA LEU A 216 -12.80 0.72 15.50
C LEU A 216 -13.78 0.16 14.47
N ILE A 217 -13.51 -1.03 13.91
CA ILE A 217 -14.42 -1.69 12.96
C ILE A 217 -15.81 -1.84 13.57
N VAL A 218 -15.89 -2.34 14.82
CA VAL A 218 -17.18 -2.49 15.52
C VAL A 218 -17.87 -1.14 15.73
N CYS A 219 -17.14 -0.09 16.12
CA CYS A 219 -17.70 1.26 16.27
C CYS A 219 -18.26 1.81 14.96
N VAL A 220 -17.53 1.67 13.86
CA VAL A 220 -17.97 2.14 12.52
C VAL A 220 -19.19 1.35 12.05
N LEU A 221 -19.24 0.04 12.32
CA LEU A 221 -20.35 -0.82 11.96
C LEU A 221 -21.62 -0.44 12.73
N ILE A 222 -21.53 -0.30 14.06
CA ILE A 222 -22.65 0.16 14.91
C ILE A 222 -23.09 1.57 14.50
N GLY A 223 -22.14 2.49 14.31
CA GLY A 223 -22.41 3.85 13.86
C GLY A 223 -23.10 3.89 12.50
N GLY A 224 -22.67 3.04 11.56
CA GLY A 224 -23.30 2.90 10.24
C GLY A 224 -24.74 2.38 10.32
N ILE A 225 -25.02 1.41 11.19
CA ILE A 225 -26.39 0.90 11.42
C ILE A 225 -27.29 1.99 12.01
N ILE A 226 -26.80 2.70 13.03
CA ILE A 226 -27.57 3.77 13.69
C ILE A 226 -27.83 4.91 12.69
N LEU A 227 -26.80 5.43 12.03
CA LEU A 227 -26.93 6.54 11.09
C LEU A 227 -27.72 6.16 9.83
N GLY A 228 -27.66 4.90 9.41
CA GLY A 228 -28.52 4.34 8.36
C GLY A 228 -29.99 4.24 8.80
N GLY A 229 -30.24 3.80 10.04
CA GLY A 229 -31.58 3.74 10.63
C GLY A 229 -32.25 5.11 10.80
N PHE A 230 -31.46 6.16 11.06
CA PHE A 230 -31.93 7.55 11.10
C PHE A 230 -32.00 8.24 9.72
N GLY A 231 -31.64 7.55 8.63
CA GLY A 231 -31.66 8.11 7.27
C GLY A 231 -30.62 9.21 7.01
N VAL A 232 -29.59 9.32 7.86
CA VAL A 232 -28.51 10.31 7.75
C VAL A 232 -27.40 9.82 6.82
N LEU A 233 -27.24 8.50 6.67
CA LEU A 233 -26.27 7.87 5.76
C LEU A 233 -26.95 6.80 4.88
N SER A 234 -26.65 6.81 3.58
CA SER A 234 -27.04 5.78 2.62
C SER A 234 -25.85 5.41 1.74
N LYS A 235 -25.88 4.19 1.20
CA LYS A 235 -24.93 3.71 0.19
C LYS A 235 -25.06 4.53 -1.11
#